data_AF-W1YEI6-F1
#
_entry.id   AF-W1YEI6-F1
#
_cell.length_a   1.000
_cell.length_b   1.000
_cell.length_c   1.000
_cell.angle_alpha   90.00
_cell.angle_beta   90.00
_cell.angle_gamma   90.00
#
_symmetry.space_group_name_H-M   'P 1'
#
loop_
_entity.id
_entity.type
_entity.pdbx_description
1 polymer ?
#
loop_
_entity_poly.entity_id
_entity_poly.type
_entity_poly.pdbx_seq_one_letter_code
_entity_poly.pdbx_strand_id
1 'polypeptide(L)' 'ENGKATVAVTADGLNVVGVEVAFPTQTKGEQNKYFSALSFLISPEE' A
#
# COMPACT_ATOMS: atom_id res chain seq x y z
N GLU A 1 2.54 -10.20 14.72
CA GLU A 1 1.46 -10.34 13.72
C GLU A 1 1.78 -9.42 12.56
N ASN A 2 1.71 -9.90 11.31
CA ASN A 2 1.93 -9.05 10.14
C ASN A 2 0.65 -8.25 9.87
N GLY A 3 0.78 -6.93 9.69
CA GLY A 3 -0.35 -6.07 9.35
C GLY A 3 -0.98 -6.51 8.03
N LYS A 4 -2.30 -6.67 8.00
CA LYS A 4 -3.08 -6.96 6.78
C LYS A 4 -3.85 -5.70 6.38
N ALA A 5 -3.73 -5.31 5.12
CA ALA A 5 -4.56 -4.28 4.51
C ALA A 5 -5.39 -4.90 3.38
N THR A 6 -6.68 -4.60 3.33
CA THR A 6 -7.58 -5.00 2.24
C THR A 6 -7.93 -3.75 1.45
N VAL A 7 -7.73 -3.79 0.13
CA VAL A 7 -8.09 -2.69 -0.78
C VAL A 7 -9.22 -3.17 -1.67
N ALA A 8 -10.38 -2.50 -1.61
CA ALA A 8 -11.47 -2.71 -2.55
C ALA A 8 -11.28 -1.75 -3.74
N VAL A 9 -11.28 -2.28 -4.95
CA VAL A 9 -11.11 -1.52 -6.18
C VAL A 9 -12.43 -1.52 -6.94
N THR A 10 -12.92 -0.34 -7.33
CA THR A 10 -14.21 -0.16 -8.02
C THR A 10 -14.06 0.51 -9.40
N ALA A 11 -12.86 0.54 -9.95
CA ALA A 11 -12.57 1.20 -11.22
C ALA A 11 -11.94 0.24 -12.23
N ASP A 12 -12.47 0.26 -13.45
CA ASP A 12 -11.87 -0.39 -14.61
C ASP A 12 -10.63 0.38 -15.05
N GLY A 13 -9.51 -0.32 -15.25
CA GLY A 13 -8.24 0.27 -15.69
C GLY A 13 -7.06 0.06 -14.73
N LEU A 14 -6.10 1.01 -14.77
CA LEU A 14 -4.85 0.92 -14.01
C LEU A 14 -5.07 1.34 -12.56
N ASN A 15 -4.77 0.42 -11.65
CA ASN A 15 -4.86 0.63 -10.21
C ASN A 15 -3.47 0.63 -9.59
N VAL A 16 -3.17 1.66 -8.80
CA VAL A 16 -1.88 1.85 -8.12
C VAL A 16 -2.12 1.96 -6.62
N VAL A 17 -1.55 1.05 -5.85
CA VAL A 17 -1.62 1.03 -4.39
C VAL A 17 -0.24 1.38 -3.83
N GLY A 18 -0.16 2.51 -3.14
CA GLY A 18 1.02 2.89 -2.37
C GLY A 18 0.91 2.37 -0.94
N VAL A 19 1.97 1.70 -0.46
CA VAL A 19 2.08 1.23 0.92
C VAL A 19 3.24 1.94 1.59
N GLU A 20 2.94 2.73 2.61
CA GLU A 20 3.93 3.30 3.52
C GLU A 20 3.91 2.51 4.83
N VAL A 21 5.06 1.95 5.22
CA VAL A 21 5.24 1.30 6.51
C VAL A 21 6.26 2.07 7.33
N ALA A 22 5.90 2.37 8.56
CA ALA A 22 6.72 3.12 9.49
C ALA A 22 6.74 2.39 10.84
N PHE A 23 7.93 2.03 11.32
CA PHE A 23 8.07 1.39 12.62
C PHE A 23 8.35 2.42 13.71
N PRO A 24 7.94 2.16 14.97
CA PRO A 24 8.33 3.01 16.10
C PRO A 24 9.86 3.08 16.22
N THR A 25 10.39 4.26 16.50
CA THR A 25 11.82 4.49 16.76
C THR A 25 12.02 4.95 18.20
N GLN A 26 13.27 4.88 18.69
CA GLN A 26 13.61 5.36 20.03
C GLN A 26 13.77 6.90 20.07
N THR A 27 14.07 7.53 18.93
CA THR A 27 14.30 8.97 18.83
C THR A 27 13.01 9.70 18.46
N LYS A 28 12.55 10.60 19.35
CA LYS A 28 11.37 11.42 19.09
C LYS A 28 11.60 12.33 17.87
N GLY A 29 10.74 12.19 16.86
CA GLY A 29 10.79 12.99 15.63
C GLY A 29 11.54 12.33 14.47
N GLU A 30 12.17 11.17 14.69
CA GLU A 30 12.76 10.37 13.62
C GLU A 30 11.87 9.20 13.26
N GLN A 31 11.69 8.94 11.97
CA GLN A 31 11.01 7.74 11.53
C GLN A 31 11.58 7.23 10.21
N ASN A 32 12.07 5.98 10.23
CA ASN A 32 12.43 5.27 9.01
C ASN A 32 11.16 4.80 8.34
N LYS A 33 10.94 5.27 7.12
CA LYS A 33 9.79 4.94 6.29
C LYS A 33 10.23 4.03 5.15
N TYR A 34 9.47 2.96 4.95
CA TYR A 34 9.63 2.06 3.82
C TYR A 34 8.44 2.27 2.89
N PHE A 35 8.73 2.52 1.61
CA PHE A 35 7.73 2.72 0.58
C PHE A 35 7.77 1.57 -0.41
N SER A 36 6.61 1.02 -0.72
CA SER A 36 6.43 0.08 -1.82
C SER A 36 5.16 0.43 -2.59
N ALA A 37 5.18 0.22 -3.89
CA ALA A 37 4.01 0.44 -4.74
C ALA A 37 3.70 -0.84 -5.52
N LEU A 38 2.41 -1.20 -5.56
CA LEU A 38 1.88 -2.28 -6.37
C LEU A 38 0.97 -1.68 -7.45
N SER A 39 1.26 -2.02 -8.70
CA SER A 39 0.49 -1.57 -9.86
C SER A 39 -0.09 -2.78 -10.56
N PHE A 40 -1.38 -2.79 -10.83
CA PHE A 40 -2.06 -3.88 -11.52
C PHE A 40 -3.22 -3.35 -12.37
N LEU A 41 -3.53 -4.09 -13.44
CA LEU A 41 -4.67 -3.85 -14.30
C LEU A 41 -5.78 -4.84 -13.92
N ILE A 42 -6.98 -4.32 -13.70
CA ILE A 42 -8.18 -5.16 -13.64
C ILE A 42 -8.89 -4.97 -14.97
N SER A 43 -8.99 -6.05 -15.74
CA SER A 43 -9.87 -6.12 -16.90
C SER A 43 -11.22 -6.67 -16.43
N PRO A 44 -12.36 -6.02 -16.77
CA PRO A 44 -13.66 -6.60 -16.48
C PRO A 44 -13.79 -7.96 -17.19
N GLU A 45 -14.35 -8.96 -16.50
CA GLU A 45 -14.80 -10.20 -17.13
C GLU A 45 -16.05 -9.88 -17.97
N GLU A 46 -16.09 -10.33 -19.24
CA GLU A 46 -17.23 -10.18 -20.16
C GLU A 46 -18.52 -10.84 -19.62
#